data_AF-A0A086BLF7-F1
#
_entry.id   AF-A0A086BLF7-F1
#
_cell.length_a   1.000
_cell.length_b   1.000
_cell.length_c   1.000
_cell.angle_alpha   90.00
_cell.angle_beta   90.00
_cell.angle_gamma   90.00
#
_symmetry.space_group_name_H-M   'P 1'
#
loop_
_entity.id
_entity.type
_entity.pdbx_description
1 polymer ?
#
loop_
_entity_poly.entity_id
_entity_poly.type
_entity_poly.pdbx_seq_one_letter_code
_entity_poly.pdbx_strand_id
1 'polypeptide(L)'
;MKRKFSFILLLSLSVAVFGQKKETLSNKEKAIVEQFKNEYKKKNYKKFEGKIIVKDGYAHFDDKTFLYDKSDKITVLMLEEGLIYPQLLTDYQMEKFIDESTDRTQKRFLRLQKDPRAGFDVNNVKLNNATELTFLGSSPKTKRFKITCKDNKLGNQIQYLIELTNKNANKETSMEEFIKNSTLTYLQQQRLD
;
A
#
# COMPACT_ATOMS: atom_id res chain seq x y z
N MET A 1 -45.44 33.13 -56.95
CA MET A 1 -45.83 32.17 -55.88
C MET A 1 -45.48 30.78 -56.38
N LYS A 2 -44.83 29.82 -55.70
CA LYS A 2 -44.35 29.66 -54.32
C LYS A 2 -43.26 28.55 -54.34
N ARG A 3 -42.14 28.83 -53.68
CA ARG A 3 -41.20 27.98 -52.91
C ARG A 3 -40.63 26.66 -53.49
N LYS A 4 -39.31 26.70 -53.72
CA LYS A 4 -38.38 25.55 -53.76
C LYS A 4 -38.40 24.84 -52.40
N PHE A 5 -38.65 23.52 -52.37
CA PHE A 5 -38.45 22.71 -51.16
C PHE A 5 -37.06 22.10 -51.17
N SER A 6 -36.25 22.59 -50.23
CA SER A 6 -34.91 22.11 -49.89
C SER A 6 -35.04 20.83 -49.08
N PHE A 7 -34.59 19.70 -49.62
CA PHE A 7 -34.37 18.48 -48.84
C PHE A 7 -32.94 18.50 -48.28
N ILE A 8 -32.74 19.25 -47.19
CA ILE A 8 -31.59 19.06 -46.30
C ILE A 8 -32.06 18.05 -45.26
N LEU A 9 -31.87 16.76 -45.56
CA LEU A 9 -32.00 15.71 -44.56
C LEU A 9 -30.74 15.75 -43.71
N LEU A 10 -30.86 16.37 -42.53
CA LEU A 10 -29.85 16.39 -41.49
C LEU A 10 -29.36 14.97 -41.20
N LEU A 11 -28.09 14.70 -41.48
CA LEU A 11 -27.34 13.65 -40.80
C LEU A 11 -27.38 13.98 -39.31
N SER A 12 -28.26 13.31 -38.58
CA SER A 12 -28.14 13.16 -37.13
C SER A 12 -26.86 12.37 -36.88
N LEU A 13 -25.75 13.08 -36.65
CA LEU A 13 -24.58 12.52 -35.99
C LEU A 13 -25.05 11.95 -34.65
N SER A 14 -25.19 10.63 -34.59
CA SER A 14 -25.17 9.87 -33.35
C SER A 14 -23.77 10.00 -32.78
N VAL A 15 -23.52 11.09 -32.06
CA VAL A 15 -22.40 11.16 -31.13
C VAL A 15 -22.71 10.13 -30.06
N ALA A 16 -22.19 8.92 -30.24
CA ALA A 16 -22.05 7.96 -29.16
C ALA A 16 -21.09 8.59 -28.15
N VAL A 17 -21.65 9.40 -27.25
CA VAL A 17 -20.95 9.87 -26.07
C VAL A 17 -20.72 8.63 -25.22
N PHE A 18 -19.58 7.98 -25.42
CA PHE A 18 -18.98 7.12 -24.41
C PHE A 18 -18.63 8.02 -23.22
N GLY A 19 -19.63 8.34 -22.42
CA GLY A 19 -19.43 8.86 -21.08
C GLY A 19 -18.72 7.77 -20.30
N GLN A 20 -17.39 7.82 -20.25
CA GLN A 20 -16.64 7.10 -19.23
C GLN A 20 -17.24 7.54 -17.89
N LYS A 21 -18.02 6.65 -17.25
CA LYS A 21 -18.48 6.85 -15.88
C LYS A 21 -17.23 7.11 -15.07
N LYS A 22 -17.02 8.36 -14.67
CA LYS A 22 -15.94 8.71 -13.75
C LYS A 22 -16.37 8.11 -12.43
N GLU A 23 -15.86 6.91 -12.13
CA GLU A 23 -16.16 6.19 -10.90
C GLU A 23 -15.88 7.14 -9.73
N THR A 24 -16.93 7.54 -9.04
CA THR A 24 -16.82 8.44 -7.90
C THR A 24 -16.19 7.66 -6.76
N LEU A 25 -15.01 8.09 -6.31
CA LEU A 25 -14.29 7.51 -5.17
C LEU A 25 -15.22 7.35 -3.97
N SER A 26 -15.15 6.19 -3.33
CA SER A 26 -15.81 5.93 -2.04
C SER A 26 -15.26 6.84 -0.95
N ASN A 27 -15.99 7.00 0.16
CA ASN A 27 -15.53 7.80 1.30
C ASN A 27 -14.18 7.30 1.86
N LYS A 28 -13.98 5.97 1.89
CA LYS A 28 -12.71 5.37 2.31
C LYS A 28 -11.56 5.75 1.39
N GLU A 29 -11.79 5.72 0.07
CA GLU A 29 -10.75 6.10 -0.90
C GLU A 29 -10.45 7.59 -0.85
N LYS A 30 -11.45 8.44 -0.61
CA LYS A 30 -11.25 9.88 -0.38
C LYS A 30 -10.38 10.13 0.86
N ALA A 31 -10.64 9.45 1.97
CA ALA A 31 -9.83 9.56 3.18
C ALA A 31 -8.37 9.13 2.91
N ILE A 32 -8.15 8.04 2.16
CA ILE A 32 -6.81 7.63 1.74
C ILE A 32 -6.14 8.71 0.86
N VAL A 33 -6.86 9.30 -0.10
CA VAL A 33 -6.34 10.40 -0.93
C VAL A 33 -5.92 11.58 -0.08
N GLU A 34 -6.74 11.97 0.89
CA GLU A 34 -6.45 13.09 1.81
C GLU A 34 -5.24 12.79 2.69
N GLN A 35 -5.15 11.58 3.26
CA GLN A 35 -3.99 11.14 4.04
C GLN A 35 -2.70 11.24 3.20
N PHE A 36 -2.72 10.73 1.96
CA PHE A 36 -1.58 10.87 1.05
C PHE A 36 -1.27 12.34 0.70
N LYS A 37 -2.26 13.23 0.59
CA LYS A 37 -1.99 14.65 0.30
C LYS A 37 -1.32 15.37 1.47
N ASN A 38 -1.74 15.05 2.69
CA ASN A 38 -1.34 15.81 3.87
C ASN A 38 -0.09 15.25 4.55
N GLU A 39 0.11 13.92 4.49
CA GLU A 39 1.08 13.23 5.33
C GLU A 39 2.19 12.53 4.52
N TYR A 40 2.10 12.54 3.17
CA TYR A 40 3.08 11.86 2.32
C TYR A 40 4.48 12.45 2.46
N LYS A 41 5.40 11.60 2.92
CA LYS A 41 6.83 11.87 2.99
C LYS A 41 7.56 10.68 2.39
N LYS A 42 8.17 10.90 1.22
CA LYS A 42 8.94 9.87 0.52
C LYS A 42 10.19 9.51 1.34
N LYS A 43 10.39 8.22 1.63
CA LYS A 43 11.55 7.68 2.36
C LYS A 43 11.96 6.37 1.69
N ASN A 44 13.25 6.22 1.40
CA ASN A 44 13.75 4.95 0.86
C ASN A 44 13.95 3.96 2.02
N TYR A 45 13.26 2.84 1.96
CA TYR A 45 13.44 1.73 2.88
C TYR A 45 14.34 0.68 2.23
N LYS A 46 15.28 0.12 3.00
CA LYS A 46 16.13 -0.96 2.51
C LYS A 46 15.27 -2.22 2.31
N LYS A 47 15.59 -2.99 1.27
CA LYS A 47 15.12 -4.38 1.19
C LYS A 47 15.73 -5.16 2.35
N PHE A 48 15.04 -6.21 2.78
CA PHE A 48 15.61 -7.14 3.73
C PHE A 48 16.83 -7.85 3.12
N GLU A 49 17.96 -7.85 3.83
CA GLU A 49 19.24 -8.41 3.36
C GLU A 49 19.52 -9.82 3.91
N GLY A 50 18.73 -10.29 4.87
CA GLY A 50 18.87 -11.61 5.49
C GLY A 50 18.24 -12.74 4.67
N LYS A 51 18.13 -13.92 5.29
CA LYS A 51 17.55 -15.10 4.65
C LYS A 51 16.02 -14.99 4.62
N ILE A 52 15.46 -15.05 3.42
CA ILE A 52 14.01 -15.07 3.19
C ILE A 52 13.58 -16.48 2.76
N ILE A 53 12.58 -17.05 3.42
CA ILE A 53 11.93 -18.30 2.99
C ILE A 53 10.41 -18.07 3.01
N VAL A 54 9.79 -17.99 1.84
CA VAL A 54 8.34 -17.85 1.68
C VAL A 54 7.77 -19.18 1.19
N LYS A 55 7.04 -19.89 2.04
CA LYS A 55 6.48 -21.21 1.71
C LYS A 55 5.26 -21.55 2.56
N ASP A 56 4.28 -22.22 1.96
CA ASP A 56 3.13 -22.82 2.66
C ASP A 56 2.33 -21.85 3.56
N GLY A 57 2.30 -20.55 3.21
CA GLY A 57 1.61 -19.52 4.00
C GLY A 57 2.45 -18.95 5.15
N TYR A 58 3.73 -19.31 5.23
CA TYR A 58 4.72 -18.78 6.17
C TYR A 58 5.85 -18.05 5.45
N ALA A 59 6.18 -16.85 5.90
CA ALA A 59 7.34 -16.10 5.44
C ALA A 59 8.33 -15.95 6.60
N HIS A 60 9.48 -16.60 6.47
CA HIS A 60 10.58 -16.52 7.43
C HIS A 60 11.58 -15.47 6.98
N PHE A 61 11.92 -14.57 7.89
CA PHE A 61 12.94 -13.53 7.75
C PHE A 61 13.95 -13.76 8.88
N ASP A 62 15.05 -14.45 8.56
CA ASP A 62 15.98 -15.02 9.54
C ASP A 62 15.27 -15.87 10.61
N ASP A 63 15.12 -15.36 11.83
CA ASP A 63 14.48 -16.03 12.97
C ASP A 63 13.00 -15.62 13.15
N LYS A 64 12.53 -14.59 12.44
CA LYS A 64 11.15 -14.10 12.55
C LYS A 64 10.24 -14.74 11.51
N THR A 65 8.98 -14.95 11.89
CA THR A 65 7.98 -15.60 11.03
C THR A 65 6.71 -14.78 10.93
N PHE A 66 6.24 -14.59 9.69
CA PHE A 66 4.92 -14.08 9.36
C PHE A 66 4.03 -15.17 8.79
N LEU A 67 2.74 -15.03 9.06
CA LEU A 67 1.71 -15.71 8.29
C LEU A 67 1.32 -14.83 7.11
N TYR A 68 0.96 -15.43 5.99
CA TYR A 68 0.38 -14.69 4.88
C TYR A 68 -0.72 -15.50 4.19
N ASP A 69 -1.56 -14.82 3.41
CA ASP A 69 -2.49 -15.50 2.54
C ASP A 69 -1.80 -15.93 1.23
N LYS A 70 -1.63 -17.25 1.05
CA LYS A 70 -0.99 -17.82 -0.14
C LYS A 70 -1.72 -17.53 -1.45
N SER A 71 -3.00 -17.15 -1.40
CA SER A 71 -3.77 -16.77 -2.59
C SER A 71 -3.46 -15.34 -3.05
N ASP A 72 -2.91 -14.51 -2.17
CA ASP A 72 -2.56 -13.12 -2.44
C ASP A 72 -1.17 -13.02 -3.05
N LYS A 73 -1.12 -13.11 -4.39
CA LYS A 73 0.11 -13.06 -5.17
C LYS A 73 0.92 -11.77 -4.94
N ILE A 74 0.26 -10.64 -4.68
CA ILE A 74 0.96 -9.37 -4.45
C ILE A 74 1.69 -9.42 -3.11
N THR A 75 1.01 -9.89 -2.05
CA THR A 75 1.65 -10.09 -0.75
C THR A 75 2.81 -11.08 -0.85
N VAL A 76 2.64 -12.21 -1.56
CA VAL A 76 3.72 -13.19 -1.76
C VAL A 76 4.95 -12.53 -2.38
N LEU A 77 4.78 -11.82 -3.50
CA LEU A 77 5.89 -11.17 -4.20
C LEU A 77 6.57 -10.10 -3.34
N MET A 78 5.82 -9.32 -2.57
CA MET A 78 6.41 -8.31 -1.68
C MET A 78 7.24 -8.94 -0.56
N LEU A 79 6.85 -10.12 -0.07
CA LEU A 79 7.57 -10.86 0.96
C LEU A 79 8.84 -11.51 0.39
N GLU A 80 8.73 -12.18 -0.76
CA GLU A 80 9.87 -12.82 -1.45
C GLU A 80 10.98 -11.81 -1.78
N GLU A 81 10.59 -10.61 -2.18
CA GLU A 81 11.50 -9.52 -2.53
C GLU A 81 12.02 -8.73 -1.33
N GLY A 82 11.63 -9.10 -0.11
CA GLY A 82 12.05 -8.42 1.11
C GLY A 82 11.60 -6.95 1.18
N LEU A 83 10.53 -6.59 0.47
CA LEU A 83 9.99 -5.22 0.44
C LEU A 83 9.19 -4.90 1.70
N ILE A 84 8.57 -5.91 2.29
CA ILE A 84 7.83 -5.83 3.56
C ILE A 84 8.30 -6.98 4.44
N TYR A 85 8.67 -6.68 5.69
CA TYR A 85 9.21 -7.65 6.63
C TYR A 85 8.90 -7.24 8.09
N PRO A 86 9.00 -8.15 9.07
CA PRO A 86 8.56 -7.89 10.45
C PRO A 86 9.21 -6.68 11.11
N GLN A 87 10.54 -6.62 11.06
CA GLN A 87 11.28 -5.54 11.70
C GLN A 87 10.90 -4.16 11.15
N LEU A 88 10.62 -4.05 9.85
CA LEU A 88 10.16 -2.80 9.24
C LEU A 88 8.85 -2.30 9.88
N LEU A 89 7.88 -3.20 10.11
CA LEU A 89 6.60 -2.83 10.70
C LEU A 89 6.73 -2.52 12.19
N THR A 90 7.54 -3.28 12.93
CA THR A 90 7.89 -3.00 14.33
C THR A 90 8.54 -1.63 14.48
N ASP A 91 9.57 -1.34 13.67
CA ASP A 91 10.26 -0.05 13.71
C ASP A 91 9.29 1.09 13.37
N TYR A 92 8.42 0.91 12.37
CA TYR A 92 7.40 1.89 12.03
C TYR A 92 6.43 2.17 13.20
N GLN A 93 5.91 1.13 13.86
CA GLN A 93 4.98 1.30 14.98
C GLN A 93 5.64 1.98 16.17
N MET A 94 6.90 1.64 16.46
CA MET A 94 7.67 2.27 17.52
C MET A 94 7.95 3.76 17.21
N GLU A 95 8.41 4.08 15.99
CA GLU A 95 8.63 5.46 15.53
C GLU A 95 7.33 6.27 15.66
N LYS A 96 6.22 5.73 15.16
CA LYS A 96 4.90 6.36 15.26
C LYS A 96 4.48 6.63 16.70
N PHE A 97 4.65 5.66 17.61
CA PHE A 97 4.34 5.85 19.03
C PHE A 97 5.18 6.98 19.65
N ILE A 98 6.47 7.04 19.32
CA ILE A 98 7.37 8.08 19.83
C ILE A 98 6.96 9.46 19.32
N ASP A 99 6.52 9.57 18.07
CA ASP A 99 6.13 10.84 17.46
C ASP A 99 4.75 11.31 17.96
N GLU A 100 3.75 10.42 17.99
CA GLU A 100 2.36 10.75 18.29
C GLU A 100 2.03 10.79 19.79
N SER A 101 2.76 10.05 20.64
CA SER A 101 2.52 10.10 22.08
C SER A 101 2.77 11.53 22.60
N THR A 102 1.87 12.07 23.40
CA THR A 102 2.08 13.38 24.06
C THR A 102 2.63 13.23 25.47
N ASP A 103 2.55 12.03 26.04
CA ASP A 103 2.99 11.70 27.38
C ASP A 103 4.51 11.54 27.45
N ARG A 104 5.17 12.52 28.08
CA ARG A 104 6.63 12.54 28.29
C ARG A 104 7.11 11.36 29.14
N THR A 105 6.29 10.90 30.07
CA THR A 105 6.60 9.80 30.98
C THR A 105 6.63 8.49 30.21
N GLN A 106 5.65 8.24 29.35
CA GLN A 106 5.64 7.05 28.47
C GLN A 106 6.83 7.04 27.51
N LYS A 107 7.15 8.17 26.86
CA LYS A 107 8.34 8.28 26.00
C LYS A 107 9.62 7.98 26.78
N ARG A 108 9.74 8.52 27.99
CA ARG A 108 10.91 8.30 28.85
C ARG A 108 11.01 6.84 29.27
N PHE A 109 9.91 6.22 29.70
CA PHE A 109 9.91 4.81 30.06
C PHE A 109 10.30 3.92 28.89
N LEU A 110 9.75 4.15 27.70
CA LEU A 110 10.11 3.38 26.51
C LEU A 110 11.61 3.50 26.22
N ARG A 111 12.17 4.70 26.22
CA ARG A 111 13.61 4.94 25.98
C ARG A 111 14.53 4.33 27.02
N LEU A 112 14.04 4.06 28.23
CA LEU A 112 14.80 3.44 29.32
C LEU A 112 14.75 1.90 29.29
N GLN A 113 13.87 1.30 28.48
CA GLN A 113 13.83 -0.15 28.33
C GLN A 113 15.09 -0.66 27.63
N LYS A 114 15.57 -1.84 28.06
CA LYS A 114 16.72 -2.51 27.42
C LYS A 114 16.45 -2.84 25.94
N ASP A 115 15.20 -3.20 25.64
CA ASP A 115 14.73 -3.40 24.27
C ASP A 115 13.33 -2.77 24.10
N PRO A 116 13.26 -1.52 23.62
CA PRO A 116 11.98 -0.84 23.38
C PRO A 116 11.18 -1.47 22.23
N ARG A 117 11.81 -2.24 21.34
CA ARG A 117 11.13 -2.86 20.18
C ARG A 117 10.28 -4.04 20.58
N ALA A 118 10.60 -4.72 21.69
CA ALA A 118 9.86 -5.87 22.17
C ALA A 118 8.36 -5.57 22.40
N GLY A 119 8.02 -4.33 22.79
CA GLY A 119 6.62 -3.90 22.97
C GLY A 119 5.85 -3.70 21.66
N PHE A 120 6.54 -3.61 20.53
CA PHE A 120 5.99 -3.41 19.18
C PHE A 120 6.28 -4.62 18.27
N ASP A 121 6.71 -5.73 18.84
CA ASP A 121 7.15 -6.88 18.08
C ASP A 121 5.96 -7.50 17.34
N VAL A 122 5.96 -7.42 16.01
CA VAL A 122 4.89 -7.95 15.16
C VAL A 122 5.03 -9.46 14.94
N ASN A 123 5.25 -10.24 15.99
CA ASN A 123 5.28 -11.69 15.88
C ASN A 123 3.85 -12.25 15.76
N ASN A 124 3.68 -13.27 14.91
CA ASN A 124 2.38 -13.95 14.69
C ASN A 124 1.31 -13.10 14.01
N VAL A 125 1.70 -12.03 13.31
CA VAL A 125 0.76 -11.31 12.44
C VAL A 125 0.55 -12.05 11.13
N LYS A 126 -0.62 -11.84 10.54
CA LYS A 126 -0.98 -12.31 9.20
C LYS A 126 -1.07 -11.13 8.23
N LEU A 127 -0.28 -11.17 7.16
CA LEU A 127 -0.40 -10.23 6.06
C LEU A 127 -1.35 -10.76 4.98
N ASN A 128 -2.28 -9.92 4.53
CA ASN A 128 -3.22 -10.27 3.48
C ASN A 128 -3.80 -9.04 2.78
N ASN A 129 -4.58 -9.29 1.73
CA ASN A 129 -5.39 -8.31 1.01
C ASN A 129 -4.56 -7.14 0.46
N ALA A 130 -3.36 -7.44 -0.04
CA ALA A 130 -2.57 -6.47 -0.79
C ALA A 130 -3.29 -6.14 -2.10
N THR A 131 -3.61 -4.86 -2.28
CA THR A 131 -4.36 -4.38 -3.44
C THR A 131 -3.80 -3.07 -3.93
N GLU A 132 -3.66 -2.93 -5.25
CA GLU A 132 -3.20 -1.69 -5.88
C GLU A 132 -4.27 -0.60 -5.74
N LEU A 133 -3.83 0.60 -5.34
CA LEU A 133 -4.64 1.80 -5.24
C LEU A 133 -4.49 2.61 -6.53
N THR A 134 -5.11 2.12 -7.60
CA THR A 134 -5.00 2.68 -8.96
C THR A 134 -5.42 4.15 -9.04
N PHE A 135 -6.34 4.59 -8.18
CA PHE A 135 -6.79 5.98 -8.09
C PHE A 135 -5.74 6.97 -7.56
N LEU A 136 -4.63 6.50 -6.96
CA LEU A 136 -3.56 7.34 -6.44
C LEU A 136 -2.35 7.48 -7.38
N GLY A 137 -2.24 6.63 -8.40
CA GLY A 137 -1.05 6.53 -9.23
C GLY A 137 -1.34 6.88 -10.69
N SER A 138 -0.59 7.82 -11.25
CA SER A 138 -0.63 8.15 -12.68
C SER A 138 0.63 7.73 -13.44
N SER A 139 1.72 7.44 -12.72
CA SER A 139 3.02 7.11 -13.31
C SER A 139 3.23 5.59 -13.36
N PRO A 140 3.76 5.04 -14.46
CA PRO A 140 4.13 3.63 -14.52
C PRO A 140 5.29 3.27 -13.56
N LYS A 141 6.02 4.28 -13.05
CA LYS A 141 7.20 4.09 -12.17
C LYS A 141 6.86 3.95 -10.69
N THR A 142 5.63 4.27 -10.31
CA THR A 142 5.22 4.29 -8.89
C THR A 142 3.86 3.63 -8.78
N LYS A 143 3.76 2.59 -7.95
CA LYS A 143 2.49 1.95 -7.61
C LYS A 143 2.28 2.00 -6.12
N ARG A 144 1.04 2.27 -5.72
CA ARG A 144 0.64 2.36 -4.32
C ARG A 144 -0.28 1.21 -4.00
N PHE A 145 -0.12 0.64 -2.82
CA PHE A 145 -0.91 -0.49 -2.39
C PHE A 145 -1.44 -0.22 -0.98
N LYS A 146 -2.55 -0.87 -0.65
CA LYS A 146 -2.91 -1.12 0.74
C LYS A 146 -2.64 -2.58 1.05
N ILE A 147 -2.14 -2.88 2.24
CA ILE A 147 -1.98 -4.24 2.76
C ILE A 147 -2.52 -4.28 4.17
N THR A 148 -3.14 -5.40 4.54
CA THR A 148 -3.69 -5.59 5.88
C THR A 148 -2.76 -6.47 6.69
N CYS A 149 -2.44 -6.01 7.90
CA CYS A 149 -1.69 -6.73 8.92
C CYS A 149 -2.63 -7.02 10.09
N LYS A 150 -2.94 -8.29 10.32
CA LYS A 150 -3.82 -8.73 11.41
C LYS A 150 -3.00 -9.43 12.49
N ASP A 151 -3.09 -8.95 13.71
CA ASP A 151 -2.57 -9.67 14.87
C ASP A 151 -3.54 -10.81 15.23
N ASN A 152 -3.06 -12.06 15.17
CA ASN A 152 -3.89 -13.22 15.47
C ASN A 152 -4.18 -13.40 16.97
N LYS A 153 -3.40 -12.78 17.86
CA LYS A 153 -3.58 -12.85 19.31
C LYS A 153 -4.47 -11.72 19.82
N LEU A 154 -4.24 -10.50 19.34
CA LEU A 154 -4.90 -9.30 19.85
C LEU A 154 -6.18 -8.93 19.08
N GLY A 155 -6.47 -9.60 17.96
CA GLY A 155 -7.64 -9.32 17.13
C GLY A 155 -7.59 -7.97 16.38
N ASN A 156 -6.56 -7.17 16.65
CA ASN A 156 -6.34 -5.87 16.02
C ASN A 156 -5.93 -6.04 14.56
N GLN A 157 -6.52 -5.22 13.70
CA GLN A 157 -6.21 -5.15 12.29
C GLN A 157 -5.69 -3.76 11.94
N ILE A 158 -4.49 -3.72 11.38
CA ILE A 158 -3.83 -2.50 10.92
C ILE A 158 -3.77 -2.55 9.40
N GLN A 159 -4.21 -1.49 8.74
CA GLN A 159 -4.00 -1.32 7.30
C GLN A 159 -2.78 -0.44 7.08
N TYR A 160 -1.90 -0.87 6.18
CA TYR A 160 -0.74 -0.11 5.77
C TYR A 160 -0.90 0.35 4.33
N LEU A 161 -0.61 1.62 4.08
CA LEU A 161 -0.45 2.23 2.78
C LEU A 161 1.03 2.20 2.43
N ILE A 162 1.36 1.63 1.27
CA ILE A 162 2.74 1.47 0.81
C ILE A 162 2.90 2.02 -0.60
N GLU A 163 4.06 2.60 -0.89
CA GLU A 163 4.45 3.00 -2.25
C GLU A 163 5.70 2.24 -2.64
N LEU A 164 5.62 1.58 -3.79
CA LEU A 164 6.75 0.95 -4.45
C LEU A 164 7.16 1.82 -5.65
N THR A 165 8.45 2.10 -5.75
CA THR A 165 9.04 2.80 -6.91
C THR A 165 9.92 1.82 -7.70
N ASN A 166 9.65 1.67 -8.99
CA ASN A 166 10.53 1.04 -9.97
C ASN A 166 10.93 2.10 -11.02
N LYS A 167 12.19 2.53 -10.99
CA LYS A 167 12.71 3.61 -11.86
C LYS A 167 12.69 3.25 -13.35
N ASN A 168 12.72 1.95 -13.66
CA ASN A 168 12.82 1.39 -15.00
C ASN A 168 11.47 0.95 -15.56
N ALA A 169 10.42 0.95 -14.74
CA ALA A 169 9.09 0.54 -15.18
C ALA A 169 8.52 1.48 -16.24
N ASN A 170 7.85 0.87 -17.21
CA ASN A 170 7.09 1.52 -18.26
C ASN A 170 5.65 0.96 -18.26
N LYS A 171 4.81 1.36 -19.23
CA LYS A 171 3.40 0.96 -19.27
C LYS A 171 3.19 -0.54 -19.58
N GLU A 172 4.20 -1.20 -20.11
CA GLU A 172 4.19 -2.62 -20.50
C GLU A 172 4.75 -3.52 -19.39
N THR A 173 5.43 -2.95 -18.39
CA THR A 173 5.96 -3.69 -17.24
C THR A 173 4.83 -4.39 -16.49
N SER A 174 4.93 -5.72 -16.38
CA SER A 174 3.97 -6.52 -15.64
C SER A 174 3.98 -6.19 -14.14
N MET A 175 2.90 -6.49 -13.41
CA MET A 175 2.86 -6.27 -11.95
C MET A 175 3.96 -7.06 -11.22
N GLU A 176 4.22 -8.29 -11.66
CA GLU A 176 5.27 -9.13 -11.08
C GLU A 176 6.66 -8.52 -11.28
N GLU A 177 7.00 -8.19 -12.52
CA GLU A 177 8.28 -7.54 -12.84
C GLU A 177 8.41 -6.18 -12.17
N PHE A 178 7.31 -5.44 -12.05
CA PHE A 178 7.27 -4.18 -11.34
C PHE A 178 7.69 -4.37 -9.89
N ILE A 179 7.07 -5.30 -9.15
CA ILE A 179 7.35 -5.54 -7.73
C ILE A 179 8.79 -6.03 -7.53
N LYS A 180 9.26 -7.00 -8.33
CA LYS A 180 10.63 -7.53 -8.22
C LYS A 180 11.71 -6.45 -8.31
N ASN A 181 11.53 -5.53 -9.26
CA ASN A 181 12.48 -4.45 -9.52
C ASN A 181 12.17 -3.15 -8.73
N SER A 182 11.28 -3.22 -7.75
CA SER A 182 10.89 -2.05 -6.95
C SER A 182 11.76 -1.88 -5.71
N THR A 183 11.71 -0.66 -5.17
CA THR A 183 12.11 -0.31 -3.80
C THR A 183 10.90 0.26 -3.06
N LEU A 184 10.78 -0.02 -1.76
CA LEU A 184 9.77 0.61 -0.92
C LEU A 184 10.15 2.07 -0.66
N THR A 185 9.27 3.00 -1.06
CA THR A 185 9.49 4.45 -0.97
C THR A 185 8.50 5.19 -0.08
N TYR A 186 7.50 4.48 0.45
CA TYR A 186 6.55 5.00 1.40
C TYR A 186 5.96 3.85 2.22
N LEU A 187 5.77 4.08 3.52
CA LEU A 187 5.07 3.19 4.43
C LEU A 187 4.33 4.06 5.44
N GLN A 188 3.04 3.83 5.59
CA GLN A 188 2.24 4.49 6.59
C GLN A 188 1.08 3.62 7.04
N GLN A 189 0.71 3.67 8.31
CA GLN A 189 -0.55 3.11 8.77
C GLN A 189 -1.73 3.99 8.29
N GLN A 190 -2.73 3.36 7.68
CA GLN A 190 -3.97 4.00 7.29
C GLN A 190 -4.75 4.44 8.54
N ARG A 191 -5.31 5.65 8.50
CA ARG A 191 -6.24 6.12 9.53
C ARG A 191 -7.62 5.45 9.37
N LEU A 192 -8.33 5.28 10.47
CA LEU A 192 -9.65 4.64 10.53
C LEU A 192 -10.79 5.66 10.74
N ASP A 193 -10.49 6.95 10.63
CA ASP A 193 -11.40 8.06 10.87
C ASP A 193 -12.40 8.32 9.73
#